data_AF-A0A157SXP2-F1
#
_entry.id   AF-A0A157SXP2-F1
#
_cell.length_a   1.000
_cell.length_b   1.000
_cell.length_c   1.000
_cell.angle_alpha   90.00
_cell.angle_beta   90.00
_cell.angle_gamma   90.00
#
_symmetry.space_group_name_H-M   'P 1'
#
loop_
_entity.id
_entity.type
_entity.pdbx_description
1 polymer ?
#
loop_
_entity_poly.entity_id
_entity_poly.type
_entity_poly.pdbx_seq_one_letter_code
_entity_poly.pdbx_strand_id
1 'polypeptide(L)'
;MNRFRALMAGVIILPAMLAGCSSPSEILAKRIQESLGDDFQQYQVLSYPTNNFGVATSYRFDGSASYKVTDADFICATWKCVGVEMSSAQPKDFDGLMRVRANRVEYAEIGVGGEINLKSDESSNYGLEVLLPKISGVLNLGIALDSKNVTSVDMKLGPAIKRMLSKPAFDAYLRKSSNSPTHQRLQSLYSQGALAVVVGDVVIQSIEARVTTLSEVAAKIDAQLGGLPSKVFSDASTSFQVQKSGTATYTVKTVEPVIALRLLKKQPGAQELSDGQWSAWLTGGGASDPTLPESTQGKN
;
A
#
# COMPACT_ATOMS: atom_id res chain seq x y z
N MET A 1 -3.61 -26.34 73.86
CA MET A 1 -3.38 -25.00 73.29
C MET A 1 -2.67 -25.16 71.96
N ASN A 2 -3.44 -25.16 70.87
CA ASN A 2 -2.96 -25.38 69.50
C ASN A 2 -2.40 -24.07 68.94
N ARG A 3 -1.16 -24.09 68.41
CA ARG A 3 -0.63 -23.00 67.58
C ARG A 3 -0.52 -23.48 66.14
N PHE A 4 -1.47 -23.03 65.32
CA PHE A 4 -1.42 -23.11 63.86
C PHE A 4 -0.28 -22.23 63.33
N ARG A 5 0.64 -22.81 62.56
CA ARG A 5 1.58 -22.07 61.71
C ARG A 5 1.04 -22.10 60.29
N ALA A 6 0.63 -20.95 59.78
CA ALA A 6 0.20 -20.76 58.40
C ALA A 6 1.43 -20.72 57.48
N LEU A 7 1.46 -21.60 56.47
CA LEU A 7 2.35 -21.50 55.32
C LEU A 7 1.79 -20.44 54.36
N MET A 8 2.52 -19.33 54.16
CA MET A 8 2.27 -18.42 53.04
C MET A 8 2.85 -19.04 51.76
N ALA A 9 1.97 -19.45 50.84
CA ALA A 9 2.33 -19.74 49.47
C ALA A 9 2.55 -18.42 48.72
N GLY A 10 3.81 -18.10 48.42
CA GLY A 10 4.18 -16.98 47.57
C GLY A 10 3.84 -17.27 46.11
N VAL A 11 2.82 -16.60 45.59
CA VAL A 11 2.50 -16.58 44.17
C VAL A 11 3.52 -15.70 43.46
N ILE A 12 4.46 -16.32 42.74
CA ILE A 12 5.36 -15.63 41.81
C ILE A 12 4.54 -15.31 40.56
N ILE A 13 4.10 -14.06 40.43
CA ILE A 13 3.49 -13.54 39.20
C ILE A 13 4.63 -13.27 38.21
N LEU A 14 4.86 -14.22 37.30
CA LEU A 14 5.74 -14.02 36.15
C LEU A 14 5.08 -12.96 35.23
N PRO A 15 5.72 -11.80 34.96
CA PRO A 15 5.22 -10.90 33.94
C PRO A 15 5.40 -11.59 32.59
N ALA A 16 4.31 -12.08 32.03
CA ALA A 16 4.25 -12.48 30.63
C ALA A 16 4.64 -11.24 29.81
N MET A 17 5.89 -11.21 29.32
CA MET A 17 6.28 -10.26 28.31
C MET A 17 5.40 -10.54 27.10
N LEU A 18 4.41 -9.69 26.91
CA LEU A 18 3.65 -9.57 25.67
C LEU A 18 4.66 -9.19 24.59
N ALA A 19 5.29 -10.20 23.98
CA ALA A 19 5.97 -10.04 22.72
C ALA A 19 4.90 -9.48 21.77
N GLY A 20 4.96 -8.18 21.50
CA GLY A 20 4.07 -7.53 20.57
C GLY A 20 4.23 -8.24 19.24
N CYS A 21 3.19 -8.97 18.81
CA CYS A 21 3.14 -9.52 17.47
C CYS A 21 3.26 -8.35 16.50
N SER A 22 4.43 -8.19 15.88
CA SER A 22 4.61 -7.26 14.78
C SER A 22 3.62 -7.66 13.70
N SER A 23 2.86 -6.69 13.19
CA SER A 23 1.90 -6.99 12.12
C SER A 23 2.66 -7.43 10.87
N PRO A 24 2.10 -8.33 10.03
CA PRO A 24 2.78 -8.79 8.81
C PRO A 24 3.15 -7.67 7.84
N SER A 25 2.37 -6.59 7.84
CA SER A 25 2.67 -5.37 7.09
C SER A 25 3.94 -4.68 7.60
N GLU A 26 4.20 -4.69 8.92
CA GLU A 26 5.46 -4.20 9.51
C GLU A 26 6.66 -5.12 9.22
N ILE A 27 6.44 -6.43 9.03
CA ILE A 27 7.51 -7.35 8.64
C ILE A 27 7.87 -7.12 7.16
N LEU A 28 6.86 -7.03 6.28
CA LEU A 28 7.11 -6.72 4.87
C LEU A 28 7.75 -5.35 4.72
N ALA A 29 7.21 -4.33 5.42
CA ALA A 29 7.78 -3.00 5.52
C ALA A 29 9.28 -3.04 5.74
N LYS A 30 9.67 -3.73 6.82
CA LYS A 30 11.04 -3.83 7.27
C LYS A 30 11.90 -4.52 6.23
N ARG A 31 11.43 -5.59 5.58
CA ARG A 31 12.18 -6.27 4.51
C ARG A 31 12.32 -5.44 3.25
N ILE A 32 11.28 -4.71 2.85
CA ILE A 32 11.38 -3.77 1.73
C ILE A 32 12.37 -2.66 2.08
N GLN A 33 12.30 -2.07 3.28
CA GLN A 33 13.26 -1.05 3.72
C GLN A 33 14.69 -1.59 3.81
N GLU A 34 14.91 -2.78 4.40
CA GLU A 34 16.22 -3.43 4.49
C GLU A 34 16.80 -3.78 3.12
N SER A 35 15.98 -4.25 2.18
CA SER A 35 16.43 -4.58 0.82
C SER A 35 16.77 -3.34 -0.02
N LEU A 36 16.14 -2.20 0.28
CA LEU A 36 16.35 -0.95 -0.45
C LEU A 36 17.41 -0.04 0.20
N GLY A 37 17.77 -0.28 1.45
CA GLY A 37 18.80 0.43 2.20
C GLY A 37 18.28 1.63 3.01
N ASP A 38 19.21 2.31 3.68
CA ASP A 38 18.91 3.35 4.69
C ASP A 38 18.15 4.57 4.14
N ASP A 39 18.23 4.82 2.83
CA ASP A 39 17.53 5.92 2.14
C ASP A 39 15.98 5.82 2.28
N PHE A 40 15.46 4.66 2.68
CA PHE A 40 14.03 4.37 2.75
C PHE A 40 13.46 4.38 4.17
N GLN A 41 14.25 4.69 5.19
CA GLN A 41 13.79 4.76 6.59
C GLN A 41 12.67 5.81 6.79
N GLN A 42 12.62 6.85 5.95
CA GLN A 42 11.59 7.89 6.00
C GLN A 42 10.30 7.51 5.25
N TYR A 43 10.30 6.39 4.53
CA TYR A 43 9.13 5.95 3.78
C TYR A 43 8.15 5.26 4.71
N GLN A 44 6.88 5.60 4.54
CA GLN A 44 5.75 4.96 5.18
C GLN A 44 5.35 3.73 4.39
N VAL A 45 4.98 2.69 5.12
CA VAL A 45 4.57 1.43 4.51
C VAL A 45 3.08 1.47 4.35
N LEU A 46 2.62 1.08 3.17
CA LEU A 46 1.21 0.83 2.96
C LEU A 46 0.91 -0.59 3.43
N SER A 47 0.00 -0.70 4.39
CA SER A 47 -0.58 -1.99 4.83
C SER A 47 -1.23 -2.74 3.65
N TYR A 48 -1.69 -1.98 2.65
CA TYR A 48 -2.40 -2.45 1.48
C TYR A 48 -1.71 -2.00 0.18
N PRO A 49 -1.38 -2.92 -0.74
CA PRO A 49 -0.84 -2.54 -2.04
C PRO A 49 -1.89 -1.74 -2.84
N THR A 50 -1.56 -0.54 -3.27
CA THR A 50 -2.45 0.30 -4.11
C THR A 50 -1.76 0.70 -5.40
N ASN A 51 -2.50 0.99 -6.46
CA ASN A 51 -1.95 1.49 -7.73
C ASN A 51 -2.10 3.02 -7.92
N ASN A 52 -2.71 3.72 -6.95
CA ASN A 52 -3.14 5.11 -7.12
C ASN A 52 -2.83 6.04 -5.93
N PHE A 53 -2.21 5.55 -4.84
CA PHE A 53 -1.85 6.39 -3.67
C PHE A 53 -0.34 6.65 -3.55
N GLY A 54 0.31 6.90 -4.68
CA GLY A 54 1.76 7.08 -4.81
C GLY A 54 2.15 8.52 -4.99
N VAL A 55 3.24 8.79 -5.72
CA VAL A 55 3.71 10.15 -6.04
C VAL A 55 2.57 11.06 -6.50
N ALA A 56 2.65 12.35 -6.15
CA ALA A 56 1.62 13.37 -6.36
C ALA A 56 0.34 13.23 -5.52
N THR A 57 0.11 12.10 -4.83
CA THR A 57 -0.99 11.99 -3.87
C THR A 57 -0.87 13.10 -2.83
N SER A 58 -1.95 13.83 -2.61
CA SER A 58 -1.91 15.11 -1.91
C SER A 58 -2.91 15.17 -0.76
N TYR A 59 -2.48 15.83 0.30
CA TYR A 59 -3.20 16.02 1.55
C TYR A 59 -3.12 17.50 1.95
N ARG A 60 -4.09 17.94 2.74
CA ARG A 60 -3.97 19.19 3.49
C ARG A 60 -3.17 18.94 4.77
N PHE A 61 -2.47 19.95 5.24
CA PHE A 61 -2.07 20.03 6.65
C PHE A 61 -2.27 21.46 7.14
N ASP A 62 -2.18 21.70 8.44
CA ASP A 62 -2.48 23.00 9.05
C ASP A 62 -1.32 24.03 9.00
N GLY A 63 -0.24 23.72 8.28
CA GLY A 63 0.98 24.53 8.26
C GLY A 63 1.98 24.20 9.39
N SER A 64 1.60 23.35 10.35
CA SER A 64 2.47 22.95 11.45
C SER A 64 3.34 21.74 11.12
N ALA A 65 4.63 21.83 11.48
CA ALA A 65 5.56 20.71 11.41
C ALA A 65 5.08 19.49 12.24
N SER A 66 4.44 19.73 13.38
CA SER A 66 3.98 18.68 14.31
C SER A 66 2.67 18.02 13.87
N TYR A 67 1.96 18.57 12.90
CA TYR A 67 0.66 18.04 12.46
C TYR A 67 0.79 16.63 11.89
N LYS A 68 0.01 15.68 12.37
CA LYS A 68 -0.04 14.35 11.74
C LYS A 68 -1.11 14.38 10.67
N VAL A 69 -0.69 14.28 9.41
CA VAL A 69 -1.62 14.12 8.29
C VAL A 69 -2.43 12.86 8.54
N THR A 70 -3.73 12.86 8.26
CA THR A 70 -4.62 11.68 8.36
C THR A 70 -5.42 11.51 7.07
N ASP A 71 -6.25 10.46 6.95
CA ASP A 71 -7.11 10.32 5.77
C ASP A 71 -8.20 11.37 5.69
N ALA A 72 -8.59 11.97 6.82
CA ALA A 72 -9.50 13.10 6.82
C ALA A 72 -8.91 14.33 6.10
N ASP A 73 -7.60 14.35 5.89
CA ASP A 73 -6.89 15.41 5.17
C ASP A 73 -6.71 15.12 3.69
N PHE A 74 -7.14 13.95 3.22
CA PHE A 74 -7.00 13.52 1.84
C PHE A 74 -7.68 14.50 0.88
N ILE A 75 -6.96 14.89 -0.18
CA ILE A 75 -7.49 15.75 -1.24
C ILE A 75 -7.72 14.95 -2.51
N CYS A 76 -6.69 14.22 -2.96
CA CYS A 76 -6.76 13.42 -4.17
C CYS A 76 -5.69 12.33 -4.20
N ALA A 77 -5.98 11.28 -4.95
CA ALA A 77 -5.07 10.21 -5.32
C ALA A 77 -4.19 10.64 -6.50
N THR A 78 -3.07 9.94 -6.74
CA THR A 78 -2.04 10.26 -7.75
C THR A 78 -2.62 10.77 -9.06
N TRP A 79 -3.46 9.98 -9.73
CA TRP A 79 -3.97 10.32 -11.06
C TRP A 79 -4.86 11.56 -11.05
N LYS A 80 -5.77 11.65 -10.06
CA LYS A 80 -6.65 12.80 -9.90
C LYS A 80 -5.87 14.07 -9.58
N CYS A 81 -4.80 13.96 -8.77
CA CYS A 81 -3.94 15.10 -8.43
C CYS A 81 -3.12 15.62 -9.62
N VAL A 82 -2.87 14.79 -10.64
CA VAL A 82 -2.20 15.23 -11.89
C VAL A 82 -3.19 15.51 -13.03
N GLY A 83 -4.49 15.57 -12.71
CA GLY A 83 -5.55 15.94 -13.66
C GLY A 83 -5.99 14.82 -14.60
N VAL A 84 -5.87 13.56 -14.19
CA VAL A 84 -6.39 12.38 -14.90
C VAL A 84 -7.66 11.90 -14.20
N GLU A 85 -8.77 11.85 -14.95
CA GLU A 85 -10.02 11.26 -14.48
C GLU A 85 -9.96 9.73 -14.56
N MET A 86 -10.41 9.06 -13.49
CA MET A 86 -10.26 7.61 -13.24
C MET A 86 -10.92 6.70 -14.29
N SER A 87 -11.83 7.20 -15.13
CA SER A 87 -12.72 6.35 -15.93
C SER A 87 -12.21 5.99 -17.33
N SER A 88 -11.19 6.65 -17.87
CA SER A 88 -10.67 6.34 -19.21
C SER A 88 -9.28 6.89 -19.57
N ALA A 89 -8.73 7.79 -18.77
CA ALA A 89 -7.52 8.53 -19.13
C ALA A 89 -6.24 8.02 -18.45
N GLN A 90 -6.33 7.03 -17.55
CA GLN A 90 -5.14 6.43 -16.93
C GLN A 90 -4.38 5.59 -17.98
N PRO A 91 -3.05 5.75 -18.09
CA PRO A 91 -2.24 4.86 -18.90
C PRO A 91 -2.43 3.42 -18.47
N LYS A 92 -2.60 2.52 -19.45
CA LYS A 92 -2.67 1.07 -19.20
C LYS A 92 -1.33 0.39 -19.44
N ASP A 93 -0.42 1.08 -20.12
CA ASP A 93 0.93 0.59 -20.37
C ASP A 93 1.82 0.86 -19.16
N PHE A 94 2.78 -0.05 -18.97
CA PHE A 94 3.69 -0.03 -17.83
C PHE A 94 4.50 1.28 -17.74
N ASP A 95 5.01 1.80 -18.87
CA ASP A 95 5.80 3.03 -18.90
C ASP A 95 4.97 4.23 -18.44
N GLY A 96 3.74 4.36 -18.94
CA GLY A 96 2.82 5.41 -18.51
C GLY A 96 2.48 5.35 -17.02
N LEU A 97 2.27 4.14 -16.47
CA LEU A 97 2.04 3.92 -15.04
C LEU A 97 3.27 4.30 -14.20
N MET A 98 4.47 3.88 -14.62
CA MET A 98 5.71 4.15 -13.88
C MET A 98 6.10 5.63 -13.93
N ARG A 99 5.92 6.31 -15.07
CA ARG A 99 6.28 7.73 -15.24
C ARG A 99 5.19 8.69 -14.77
N VAL A 100 4.03 8.16 -14.36
CA VAL A 100 2.84 8.94 -14.02
C VAL A 100 2.56 9.97 -15.12
N ARG A 101 2.41 9.48 -16.36
CA ARG A 101 2.29 10.35 -17.54
C ARG A 101 0.85 10.87 -17.66
N ALA A 102 0.68 12.19 -17.62
CA ALA A 102 -0.61 12.85 -17.79
C ALA A 102 -0.48 14.07 -18.71
N ASN A 103 -1.37 14.20 -19.70
CA ASN A 103 -1.37 15.33 -20.64
C ASN A 103 -0.01 15.59 -21.32
N ARG A 104 0.72 14.52 -21.68
CA ARG A 104 2.10 14.55 -22.24
C ARG A 104 3.18 15.10 -21.30
N VAL A 105 2.88 15.23 -20.01
CA VAL A 105 3.84 15.59 -18.96
C VAL A 105 4.14 14.32 -18.14
N GLU A 106 5.41 14.11 -17.84
CA GLU A 106 5.86 13.05 -16.93
C GLU A 106 6.04 13.65 -15.55
N TYR A 107 5.35 13.07 -14.57
CA TYR A 107 5.40 13.55 -13.19
C TYR A 107 6.31 12.69 -12.32
N ALA A 108 6.75 11.52 -12.78
CA ALA A 108 7.62 10.65 -12.01
C ALA A 108 8.95 10.38 -12.72
N GLU A 109 10.03 10.65 -12.01
CA GLU A 109 11.37 10.18 -12.34
C GLU A 109 11.57 8.79 -11.74
N ILE A 110 12.20 7.90 -12.48
CA ILE A 110 12.31 6.48 -12.13
C ILE A 110 13.76 6.15 -11.78
N GLY A 111 13.95 5.49 -10.63
CA GLY A 111 15.17 4.79 -10.27
C GLY A 111 14.90 3.30 -10.12
N VAL A 112 15.69 2.46 -10.79
CA VAL A 112 15.52 1.00 -10.72
C VAL A 112 16.36 0.45 -9.56
N GLY A 113 15.71 -0.23 -8.62
CA GLY A 113 16.35 -0.95 -7.52
C GLY A 113 16.61 -2.44 -7.86
N GLY A 114 17.17 -3.17 -6.90
CA GLY A 114 17.35 -4.62 -7.00
C GLY A 114 16.06 -5.42 -6.77
N GLU A 115 16.13 -6.74 -6.99
CA GLU A 115 15.04 -7.66 -6.66
C GLU A 115 14.89 -7.83 -5.14
N ILE A 116 13.64 -7.89 -4.66
CA ILE A 116 13.34 -8.12 -3.24
C ILE A 116 13.13 -9.62 -3.02
N ASN A 117 14.06 -10.24 -2.29
CA ASN A 117 13.95 -11.64 -1.89
C ASN A 117 13.40 -11.73 -0.46
N LEU A 118 12.25 -12.39 -0.32
CA LEU A 118 11.68 -12.73 1.00
C LEU A 118 12.11 -14.14 1.41
N LYS A 119 12.26 -14.37 2.72
CA LYS A 119 12.44 -15.73 3.23
C LYS A 119 11.11 -16.50 3.16
N SER A 120 11.18 -17.82 3.13
CA SER A 120 10.01 -18.69 2.93
C SER A 120 8.94 -18.53 4.01
N ASP A 121 9.33 -18.37 5.26
CA ASP A 121 8.45 -18.14 6.42
C ASP A 121 7.76 -16.77 6.34
N GLU A 122 8.49 -15.74 5.94
CA GLU A 122 7.98 -14.37 5.78
C GLU A 122 7.00 -14.25 4.62
N SER A 123 7.34 -14.91 3.50
CA SER A 123 6.47 -15.05 2.33
C SER A 123 5.14 -15.69 2.70
N SER A 124 5.17 -16.79 3.47
CA SER A 124 3.95 -17.46 3.92
C SER A 124 3.11 -16.58 4.84
N ASN A 125 3.71 -15.91 5.84
CA ASN A 125 2.95 -15.05 6.77
C ASN A 125 2.30 -13.85 6.06
N TYR A 126 3.05 -13.15 5.20
CA TYR A 126 2.48 -12.04 4.44
C TYR A 126 1.39 -12.52 3.47
N GLY A 127 1.63 -13.63 2.78
CA GLY A 127 0.65 -14.24 1.88
C GLY A 127 -0.65 -14.58 2.59
N LEU A 128 -0.56 -15.21 3.77
CA LEU A 128 -1.71 -15.65 4.56
C LEU A 128 -2.52 -14.48 5.14
N GLU A 129 -1.86 -13.42 5.62
CA GLU A 129 -2.54 -12.38 6.40
C GLU A 129 -2.94 -11.15 5.55
N VAL A 130 -2.21 -10.86 4.47
CA VAL A 130 -2.43 -9.66 3.66
C VAL A 130 -3.07 -10.00 2.32
N LEU A 131 -2.52 -10.98 1.59
CA LEU A 131 -2.99 -11.29 0.24
C LEU A 131 -4.22 -12.19 0.23
N LEU A 132 -4.25 -13.27 1.02
CA LEU A 132 -5.34 -14.25 0.98
C LEU A 132 -6.73 -13.69 1.29
N PRO A 133 -6.92 -12.82 2.31
CA PRO A 133 -8.24 -12.23 2.55
C PRO A 133 -8.76 -11.49 1.32
N LYS A 134 -7.87 -10.82 0.58
CA LYS A 134 -8.22 -10.07 -0.63
C LYS A 134 -8.53 -10.97 -1.80
N ILE A 135 -7.72 -12.02 -1.99
CA ILE A 135 -7.99 -13.06 -2.98
C ILE A 135 -9.37 -13.69 -2.71
N SER A 136 -9.70 -13.98 -1.45
CA SER A 136 -10.98 -14.55 -1.06
C SER A 136 -12.17 -13.60 -1.34
N GLY A 137 -11.99 -12.30 -1.09
CA GLY A 137 -13.00 -11.27 -1.36
C GLY A 137 -13.22 -11.05 -2.85
N VAL A 138 -12.14 -10.94 -3.62
CA VAL A 138 -12.17 -10.76 -5.08
C VAL A 138 -12.77 -11.98 -5.79
N LEU A 139 -12.48 -13.19 -5.30
CA LEU A 139 -13.05 -14.43 -5.82
C LEU A 139 -14.48 -14.70 -5.29
N ASN A 140 -15.00 -13.88 -4.37
CA ASN A 140 -16.30 -14.03 -3.72
C ASN A 140 -16.57 -15.48 -3.24
N LEU A 141 -15.58 -16.09 -2.58
CA LEU A 141 -15.62 -17.53 -2.27
C LEU A 141 -16.62 -17.91 -1.16
N GLY A 142 -17.18 -16.92 -0.45
CA GLY A 142 -18.04 -17.12 0.72
C GLY A 142 -17.37 -17.88 1.88
N ILE A 143 -16.05 -18.13 1.78
CA ILE A 143 -15.18 -18.73 2.79
C ILE A 143 -13.94 -17.86 2.87
N ALA A 144 -13.51 -17.53 4.09
CA ALA A 144 -12.23 -16.87 4.33
C ALA A 144 -11.09 -17.84 3.97
N LEU A 145 -10.21 -17.42 3.06
CA LEU A 145 -8.94 -18.11 2.84
C LEU A 145 -8.04 -17.76 4.03
N ASP A 146 -7.88 -18.69 4.96
CA ASP A 146 -7.08 -18.55 6.17
C ASP A 146 -6.12 -19.73 6.35
N SER A 147 -5.33 -19.71 7.43
CA SER A 147 -4.36 -20.76 7.76
C SER A 147 -4.97 -22.14 8.00
N LYS A 148 -6.30 -22.27 8.12
CA LYS A 148 -6.98 -23.57 8.25
C LYS A 148 -7.25 -24.20 6.90
N ASN A 149 -7.41 -23.36 5.87
CA ASN A 149 -7.88 -23.73 4.54
C ASN A 149 -6.79 -23.68 3.48
N VAL A 150 -5.63 -23.11 3.83
CA VAL A 150 -4.44 -22.98 2.99
C VAL A 150 -3.27 -23.74 3.61
N THR A 151 -2.64 -24.60 2.81
CA THR A 151 -1.54 -25.47 3.26
C THR A 151 -0.16 -24.85 3.01
N SER A 152 -0.03 -24.00 1.99
CA SER A 152 1.22 -23.31 1.66
C SER A 152 0.94 -22.05 0.87
N VAL A 153 1.72 -20.99 1.14
CA VAL A 153 1.80 -19.80 0.29
C VAL A 153 3.26 -19.49 -0.02
N ASP A 154 3.62 -19.60 -1.30
CA ASP A 154 4.91 -19.18 -1.82
C ASP A 154 4.72 -17.88 -2.60
N MET A 155 5.46 -16.83 -2.26
CA MET A 155 5.30 -15.50 -2.81
C MET A 155 6.60 -15.00 -3.41
N LYS A 156 6.47 -14.38 -4.58
CA LYS A 156 7.53 -13.72 -5.31
C LYS A 156 7.14 -12.29 -5.58
N LEU A 157 8.03 -11.37 -5.22
CA LEU A 157 7.92 -9.97 -5.56
C LEU A 157 8.78 -9.72 -6.81
N GLY A 158 8.21 -9.02 -7.78
CA GLY A 158 8.97 -8.51 -8.91
C GLY A 158 9.91 -7.38 -8.47
N PRO A 159 10.66 -6.80 -9.43
CA PRO A 159 11.56 -5.68 -9.16
C PRO A 159 10.86 -4.53 -8.43
N ALA A 160 11.56 -3.94 -7.47
CA ALA A 160 11.14 -2.74 -6.79
C ALA A 160 11.70 -1.51 -7.52
N ILE A 161 10.79 -0.61 -7.88
CA ILE A 161 11.08 0.59 -8.66
C ILE A 161 10.81 1.80 -7.78
N LYS A 162 11.84 2.61 -7.55
CA LYS A 162 11.70 3.89 -6.87
C LYS A 162 11.15 4.91 -7.86
N ARG A 163 10.12 5.64 -7.47
CA ARG A 163 9.70 6.84 -8.18
C ARG A 163 9.91 8.07 -7.32
N MET A 164 10.30 9.16 -7.95
CA MET A 164 10.37 10.49 -7.35
C MET A 164 9.49 11.44 -8.16
N LEU A 165 8.65 12.20 -7.48
CA LEU A 165 7.84 13.25 -8.10
C LEU A 165 8.76 14.30 -8.72
N SER A 166 8.63 14.53 -10.02
CA SER A 166 9.34 15.60 -10.71
C SER A 166 8.84 16.94 -10.20
N LYS A 167 9.68 17.58 -9.39
CA LYS A 167 9.35 18.84 -8.75
C LYS A 167 9.05 19.95 -9.77
N PRO A 168 9.87 20.17 -10.83
CA PRO A 168 9.56 21.20 -11.84
C PRO A 168 8.23 20.95 -12.55
N ALA A 169 7.92 19.70 -12.90
CA ALA A 169 6.66 19.35 -13.56
C ALA A 169 5.45 19.61 -12.64
N PHE A 170 5.57 19.25 -11.35
CA PHE A 170 4.51 19.45 -10.37
C PHE A 170 4.32 20.94 -10.01
N ASP A 171 5.40 21.72 -9.86
CA ASP A 171 5.35 23.18 -9.72
C ASP A 171 4.61 23.83 -10.89
N ALA A 172 5.00 23.46 -12.11
CA ALA A 172 4.39 24.00 -13.32
C ALA A 172 2.90 23.66 -13.40
N TYR A 173 2.53 22.44 -12.99
CA TYR A 173 1.14 22.04 -12.86
C TYR A 173 0.39 22.94 -11.86
N LEU A 174 0.89 23.08 -10.62
CA LEU A 174 0.25 23.90 -9.58
C LEU A 174 0.18 25.39 -9.93
N ARG A 175 1.02 25.90 -10.82
CA ARG A 175 0.97 27.31 -11.25
C ARG A 175 0.08 27.55 -12.47
N LYS A 176 -0.38 26.49 -13.15
CA LYS A 176 -1.18 26.60 -14.36
C LYS A 176 -2.64 26.96 -14.02
N SER A 177 -3.23 27.89 -14.76
CA SER A 177 -4.67 28.15 -14.63
C SER A 177 -5.50 26.90 -14.99
N SER A 178 -6.49 26.57 -14.17
CA SER A 178 -7.32 25.38 -14.33
C SER A 178 -8.75 25.61 -13.82
N ASN A 179 -9.71 25.01 -14.52
CA ASN A 179 -11.12 24.98 -14.10
C ASN A 179 -11.47 23.71 -13.32
N SER A 180 -10.52 22.79 -13.11
CA SER A 180 -10.76 21.59 -12.29
C SER A 180 -10.85 21.97 -10.81
N PRO A 181 -11.94 21.62 -10.10
CA PRO A 181 -12.07 21.91 -8.67
C PRO A 181 -10.95 21.31 -7.82
N THR A 182 -10.48 20.11 -8.19
CA THR A 182 -9.36 19.46 -7.50
C THR A 182 -8.08 20.25 -7.70
N HIS A 183 -7.80 20.65 -8.94
CA HIS A 183 -6.64 21.46 -9.26
C HIS A 183 -6.68 22.79 -8.48
N GLN A 184 -7.79 23.53 -8.55
CA GLN A 184 -7.96 24.80 -7.82
C GLN A 184 -7.75 24.63 -6.31
N ARG A 185 -8.22 23.52 -5.73
CA ARG A 185 -7.97 23.19 -4.33
C ARG A 185 -6.49 23.00 -4.04
N LEU A 186 -5.77 22.27 -4.89
CA LEU A 186 -4.31 22.09 -4.76
C LEU A 186 -3.58 23.43 -4.86
N GLN A 187 -3.95 24.29 -5.81
CA GLN A 187 -3.35 25.64 -5.95
C GLN A 187 -3.56 26.49 -4.71
N SER A 188 -4.77 26.46 -4.16
CA SER A 188 -5.13 27.19 -2.95
C SER A 188 -4.31 26.72 -1.74
N LEU A 189 -4.16 25.41 -1.55
CA LEU A 189 -3.33 24.86 -0.48
C LEU A 189 -1.85 25.16 -0.67
N TYR A 190 -1.38 25.07 -1.92
CA TYR A 190 -0.01 25.37 -2.29
C TYR A 190 0.36 26.84 -2.03
N SER A 191 -0.53 27.77 -2.37
CA SER A 191 -0.33 29.20 -2.12
C SER A 191 -0.39 29.56 -0.63
N GLN A 192 -1.04 28.73 0.18
CA GLN A 192 -1.12 28.87 1.64
C GLN A 192 0.04 28.20 2.39
N GLY A 193 0.85 27.36 1.74
CA GLY A 193 1.86 26.57 2.45
C GLY A 193 1.28 25.38 3.21
N ALA A 194 0.05 24.98 2.88
CA ALA A 194 -0.74 23.98 3.59
C ALA A 194 -0.85 22.64 2.82
N LEU A 195 0.05 22.41 1.86
CA LEU A 195 0.07 21.21 1.02
C LEU A 195 1.08 20.18 1.53
N ALA A 196 0.62 18.95 1.72
CA ALA A 196 1.47 17.78 1.91
C ALA A 196 1.33 16.85 0.70
N VAL A 197 2.45 16.33 0.22
CA VAL A 197 2.52 15.59 -1.05
C VAL A 197 3.39 14.36 -0.88
N VAL A 198 2.97 13.24 -1.47
CA VAL A 198 3.84 12.09 -1.66
C VAL A 198 4.85 12.43 -2.76
N VAL A 199 6.11 12.63 -2.37
CA VAL A 199 7.18 13.05 -3.29
C VAL A 199 8.03 11.90 -3.79
N GLY A 200 7.88 10.73 -3.17
CA GLY A 200 8.55 9.52 -3.60
C GLY A 200 7.72 8.30 -3.22
N ASP A 201 7.87 7.22 -3.96
CA ASP A 201 7.26 5.94 -3.63
C ASP A 201 8.13 4.78 -4.13
N VAL A 202 7.76 3.57 -3.70
CA VAL A 202 8.31 2.31 -4.21
C VAL A 202 7.18 1.50 -4.79
N VAL A 203 7.34 1.16 -6.05
CA VAL A 203 6.41 0.33 -6.81
C VAL A 203 7.00 -1.05 -7.00
N ILE A 204 6.26 -2.07 -6.58
CA ILE A 204 6.54 -3.47 -6.88
C ILE A 204 5.87 -3.77 -8.21
N GLN A 205 6.67 -4.16 -9.22
CA GLN A 205 6.17 -4.40 -10.56
C GLN A 205 5.10 -5.49 -10.63
N SER A 206 5.26 -6.54 -9.83
CA SER A 206 4.30 -7.64 -9.74
C SER A 206 4.39 -8.32 -8.40
N ILE A 207 3.25 -8.75 -7.87
CA ILE A 207 3.19 -9.71 -6.76
C ILE A 207 2.63 -11.00 -7.33
N GLU A 208 3.36 -12.10 -7.18
CA GLU A 208 2.91 -13.44 -7.54
C GLU A 208 2.88 -14.30 -6.29
N ALA A 209 1.71 -14.89 -5.99
CA ALA A 209 1.52 -15.81 -4.88
C ALA A 209 1.01 -17.15 -5.40
N ARG A 210 1.75 -18.21 -5.15
CA ARG A 210 1.31 -19.59 -5.36
C ARG A 210 0.69 -20.09 -4.06
N VAL A 211 -0.62 -20.32 -4.11
CA VAL A 211 -1.45 -20.75 -2.98
C VAL A 211 -1.83 -22.20 -3.19
N THR A 212 -1.48 -23.06 -2.25
CA THR A 212 -1.97 -24.44 -2.17
C THR A 212 -3.06 -24.52 -1.11
N THR A 213 -4.23 -25.02 -1.47
CA THR A 213 -5.40 -25.08 -0.58
C THR A 213 -5.78 -26.51 -0.24
N LEU A 214 -6.67 -26.68 0.74
CA LEU A 214 -7.38 -27.94 0.93
C LEU A 214 -8.31 -28.24 -0.27
N SER A 215 -8.66 -29.51 -0.44
CA SER A 215 -9.49 -29.99 -1.56
C SER A 215 -10.88 -29.34 -1.61
N GLU A 216 -11.50 -29.09 -0.46
CA GLU A 216 -12.82 -28.45 -0.37
C GLU A 216 -12.82 -27.01 -0.89
N VAL A 217 -11.73 -26.28 -0.61
CA VAL A 217 -11.52 -24.90 -1.08
C VAL A 217 -11.18 -24.88 -2.56
N ALA A 218 -10.35 -25.83 -3.00
CA ALA A 218 -9.99 -25.99 -4.40
C ALA A 218 -11.22 -26.18 -5.30
N ALA A 219 -12.19 -26.98 -4.87
CA ALA A 219 -13.44 -27.17 -5.61
C ALA A 219 -14.21 -25.85 -5.81
N LYS A 220 -14.22 -24.95 -4.81
CA LYS A 220 -14.87 -23.64 -4.91
C LYS A 220 -14.12 -22.69 -5.84
N ILE A 221 -12.79 -22.66 -5.76
CA ILE A 221 -11.97 -21.84 -6.65
C ILE A 221 -12.12 -22.32 -8.09
N ASP A 222 -12.08 -23.64 -8.32
CA ASP A 222 -12.30 -24.23 -9.65
C ASP A 222 -13.67 -23.87 -10.22
N ALA A 223 -14.72 -23.87 -9.38
CA ALA A 223 -16.05 -23.43 -9.77
C ALA A 223 -16.07 -21.94 -10.18
N GLN A 224 -15.36 -21.06 -9.47
CA GLN A 224 -15.27 -19.63 -9.81
C GLN A 224 -14.47 -19.35 -11.09
N LEU A 225 -13.45 -20.17 -11.35
CA LEU A 225 -12.72 -20.15 -12.62
C LEU A 225 -13.59 -20.63 -13.78
N GLY A 226 -14.66 -21.40 -13.53
CA GLY A 226 -15.63 -21.80 -14.55
C GLY A 226 -15.01 -22.67 -15.65
N GLY A 227 -14.00 -23.49 -15.29
CA GLY A 227 -13.25 -24.30 -16.25
C GLY A 227 -12.21 -23.54 -17.07
N LEU A 228 -12.07 -22.22 -16.90
CA LEU A 228 -10.99 -21.47 -17.54
C LEU A 228 -9.66 -21.74 -16.83
N PRO A 229 -8.55 -21.92 -17.58
CA PRO A 229 -7.24 -22.13 -16.97
C PRO A 229 -6.75 -20.90 -16.20
N SER A 230 -7.22 -19.72 -16.58
CA SER A 230 -6.91 -18.43 -15.98
C SER A 230 -8.10 -17.49 -16.09
N LYS A 231 -8.32 -16.66 -15.07
CA LYS A 231 -9.33 -15.60 -15.08
C LYS A 231 -8.81 -14.37 -14.35
N VAL A 232 -9.12 -13.19 -14.89
CA VAL A 232 -8.83 -11.91 -14.23
C VAL A 232 -10.04 -11.51 -13.42
N PHE A 233 -9.77 -11.14 -12.18
CA PHE A 233 -10.74 -10.58 -11.25
C PHE A 233 -10.26 -9.19 -10.84
N SER A 234 -11.17 -8.25 -10.74
CA SER A 234 -10.85 -6.86 -10.41
C SER A 234 -11.80 -6.36 -9.34
N ASP A 235 -11.28 -5.58 -8.40
CA ASP A 235 -12.08 -4.73 -7.53
C ASP A 235 -11.84 -3.24 -7.85
N ALA A 236 -12.33 -2.34 -6.99
CA ALA A 236 -12.18 -0.89 -7.18
C ALA A 236 -10.73 -0.37 -7.04
N SER A 237 -9.80 -1.20 -6.56
CA SER A 237 -8.46 -0.82 -6.12
C SER A 237 -7.33 -1.65 -6.73
N THR A 238 -7.58 -2.90 -7.15
CA THR A 238 -6.57 -3.81 -7.69
C THR A 238 -7.19 -4.88 -8.59
N SER A 239 -6.42 -5.33 -9.58
CA SER A 239 -6.74 -6.45 -10.45
C SER A 239 -5.77 -7.61 -10.22
N PHE A 240 -6.31 -8.81 -10.10
CA PHE A 240 -5.56 -10.05 -9.93
C PHE A 240 -5.93 -11.06 -11.02
N GLN A 241 -4.91 -11.70 -11.58
CA GLN A 241 -5.07 -12.89 -12.40
C GLN A 241 -4.94 -14.11 -11.51
N VAL A 242 -5.93 -15.00 -11.54
CA VAL A 242 -5.88 -16.29 -10.85
C VAL A 242 -5.81 -17.39 -11.91
N GLN A 243 -4.77 -18.21 -11.82
CA GLN A 243 -4.49 -19.31 -12.73
C GLN A 243 -4.38 -20.62 -11.96
N LYS A 244 -5.04 -21.67 -12.46
CA LYS A 244 -4.82 -23.02 -11.94
C LYS A 244 -3.46 -23.53 -12.39
N SER A 245 -2.60 -23.86 -11.43
CA SER A 245 -1.22 -24.30 -11.68
C SER A 245 -0.97 -25.77 -11.33
N GLY A 246 -1.92 -26.40 -10.63
CA GLY A 246 -1.87 -27.82 -10.30
C GLY A 246 -3.13 -28.26 -9.54
N THR A 247 -3.11 -29.48 -9.00
CA THR A 247 -4.17 -29.96 -8.10
C THR A 247 -4.18 -29.11 -6.84
N ALA A 248 -5.32 -28.46 -6.56
CA ALA A 248 -5.50 -27.55 -5.42
C ALA A 248 -4.43 -26.44 -5.29
N THR A 249 -3.76 -26.08 -6.40
CA THR A 249 -2.69 -25.08 -6.39
C THR A 249 -2.96 -24.01 -7.44
N TYR A 250 -2.99 -22.77 -6.99
CA TYR A 250 -3.37 -21.62 -7.78
C TYR A 250 -2.26 -20.57 -7.73
N THR A 251 -1.93 -20.00 -8.87
CA THR A 251 -1.05 -18.84 -8.96
C THR A 251 -1.92 -17.60 -9.05
N VAL A 252 -1.71 -16.66 -8.14
CA VAL A 252 -2.39 -15.37 -8.10
C VAL A 252 -1.37 -14.28 -8.36
N LYS A 253 -1.61 -13.46 -9.37
CA LYS A 253 -0.68 -12.43 -9.81
C LYS A 253 -1.35 -11.08 -9.92
N THR A 254 -0.73 -10.01 -9.44
CA THR A 254 -1.23 -8.66 -9.71
C THR A 254 -1.13 -8.36 -11.21
N VAL A 255 -2.20 -7.83 -11.79
CA VAL A 255 -2.23 -7.44 -13.20
C VAL A 255 -1.50 -6.11 -13.41
N GLU A 256 -1.50 -5.26 -12.37
CA GLU A 256 -0.86 -3.96 -12.38
C GLU A 256 0.21 -3.88 -11.29
N PRO A 257 1.22 -2.99 -11.46
CA PRO A 257 2.17 -2.67 -10.40
C PRO A 257 1.48 -2.06 -9.18
N VAL A 258 2.04 -2.30 -8.01
CA VAL A 258 1.48 -1.84 -6.74
C VAL A 258 2.51 -1.04 -5.94
N ILE A 259 2.04 0.02 -5.29
CA ILE A 259 2.83 0.88 -4.42
C ILE A 259 2.89 0.20 -3.05
N ALA A 260 4.11 0.01 -2.55
CA ALA A 260 4.38 -0.61 -1.25
C ALA A 260 4.84 0.40 -0.20
N LEU A 261 5.63 1.39 -0.62
CA LEU A 261 6.16 2.43 0.26
C LEU A 261 5.89 3.82 -0.32
N ARG A 262 5.73 4.83 0.54
CA ARG A 262 5.57 6.23 0.13
C ARG A 262 6.33 7.20 1.04
N LEU A 263 6.89 8.26 0.47
CA LEU A 263 7.55 9.35 1.16
C LEU A 263 6.68 10.60 1.12
N LEU A 264 6.07 10.92 2.26
CA LEU A 264 5.26 12.12 2.43
C LEU A 264 6.12 13.30 2.88
N LYS A 265 6.02 14.43 2.19
CA LYS A 265 6.64 15.69 2.56
C LYS A 265 5.58 16.77 2.74
N LYS A 266 5.82 17.70 3.67
CA LYS A 266 4.98 18.88 3.92
C LYS A 266 5.70 20.13 3.46
N GLN A 267 4.94 21.02 2.84
CA GLN A 267 5.46 22.30 2.40
C GLN A 267 5.96 23.13 3.60
N PRO A 268 7.16 23.75 3.53
CA PRO A 268 7.69 24.53 4.65
C PRO A 268 6.98 25.88 4.83
N GLY A 269 6.48 26.47 3.73
CA GLY A 269 5.80 27.76 3.75
C GLY A 269 5.10 28.09 2.44
N ALA A 270 4.31 29.18 2.44
CA ALA A 270 3.54 29.63 1.29
C ALA A 270 4.42 29.86 0.06
N GLN A 271 4.08 29.22 -1.06
CA GLN A 271 4.81 29.35 -2.33
C GLN A 271 6.30 28.92 -2.28
N GLU A 272 6.74 28.28 -1.19
CA GLU A 272 8.10 27.76 -1.03
C GLU A 272 8.29 26.43 -1.78
N LEU A 273 8.53 26.58 -3.07
CA LEU A 273 9.05 25.56 -3.96
C LEU A 273 10.38 26.01 -4.64
N SER A 274 10.92 27.18 -4.31
CA SER A 274 11.84 27.94 -5.18
C SER A 274 13.25 27.36 -5.41
N ASP A 275 13.69 26.38 -4.64
CA ASP A 275 15.10 25.96 -4.66
C ASP A 275 15.30 24.61 -5.40
N GLY A 276 14.24 24.11 -6.05
CA GLY A 276 14.31 22.94 -6.92
C GLY A 276 14.43 21.58 -6.23
N GLN A 277 14.52 21.51 -4.90
CA GLN A 277 14.73 20.24 -4.18
C GLN A 277 13.64 19.91 -3.15
N TRP A 278 13.31 18.63 -3.03
CA TRP A 278 12.40 18.11 -1.99
C TRP A 278 13.02 18.04 -0.58
N SER A 279 14.34 18.21 -0.48
CA SER A 279 15.11 18.23 0.77
C SER A 279 14.70 19.37 1.70
N ALA A 280 14.25 20.50 1.14
CA ALA A 280 13.78 21.65 1.91
C ALA A 280 12.40 21.45 2.55
N TRP A 281 11.66 20.41 2.14
CA TRP A 281 10.34 20.12 2.68
C TRP A 281 10.41 19.27 3.94
N LEU A 282 9.51 19.54 4.88
CA LEU A 282 9.46 18.84 6.16
C LEU A 282 9.03 17.39 5.95
N THR A 283 9.70 16.45 6.61
CA THR A 283 9.26 15.05 6.59
C THR A 283 7.93 14.92 7.32
N GLY A 284 6.91 14.38 6.65
CA GLY A 284 5.61 14.13 7.25
C GLY A 284 5.61 12.82 8.03
N GLY A 285 5.44 12.89 9.36
CA GLY A 285 4.90 11.75 10.11
C GLY A 285 3.49 11.44 9.59
N GLY A 286 3.26 10.19 9.19
CA GLY A 286 2.14 9.81 8.32
C GLY A 286 0.80 9.57 9.00
N ALA A 287 -0.23 9.69 8.16
CA ALA A 287 -1.58 9.18 8.35
C ALA A 287 -1.54 7.67 8.61
N SER A 288 -2.17 7.24 9.70
CA SER A 288 -2.65 5.87 9.79
C SER A 288 -3.67 5.68 8.66
N ASP A 289 -3.25 4.88 7.68
CA ASP A 289 -3.98 4.09 6.68
C ASP A 289 -5.48 4.39 6.44
N PRO A 290 -5.93 4.55 5.16
CA PRO A 290 -7.34 4.55 4.82
C PRO A 290 -7.97 3.20 5.17
N THR A 291 -8.46 3.11 6.40
CA THR A 291 -9.38 2.05 6.82
C THR A 291 -10.54 2.06 5.82
N LEU A 292 -10.68 0.95 5.10
CA LEU A 292 -11.89 0.66 4.35
C LEU A 292 -13.09 0.87 5.29
N PRO A 293 -14.20 1.45 4.80
CA PRO A 293 -15.41 1.56 5.61
C PRO A 293 -15.74 0.16 6.13
N GLU A 294 -15.84 0.02 7.45
CA GLU A 294 -16.28 -1.21 8.10
C GLU A 294 -17.52 -1.70 7.35
N SER A 295 -17.44 -2.89 6.77
CA SER A 295 -18.63 -3.54 6.27
C SER A 295 -19.56 -3.67 7.46
N THR A 296 -20.65 -2.92 7.44
CA THR A 296 -21.77 -3.10 8.36
C THR A 296 -22.24 -4.54 8.21
N GLN A 297 -21.69 -5.45 9.02
CA GLN A 297 -22.30 -6.74 9.26
C GLN A 297 -23.65 -6.44 9.87
N GLY A 298 -24.68 -6.71 9.07
CA GLY A 298 -26.06 -6.53 9.45
C GLY A 298 -26.35 -7.24 10.75
N LYS A 299 -26.83 -6.47 11.72
CA LYS A 299 -27.84 -6.99 12.63
C LYS A 299 -29.12 -7.15 11.81
N ASN A 300 -29.50 -8.39 11.55
CA ASN A 300 -30.86 -8.94 11.59
C ASN A 300 -30.82 -10.41 11.16
#